data_AF-A0A075FZV4-F1
#
_entry.id   AF-A0A075FZV4-F1
#
_cell.length_a   1.000
_cell.length_b   1.000
_cell.length_c   1.000
_cell.angle_alpha   90.00
_cell.angle_beta   90.00
_cell.angle_gamma   90.00
#
_symmetry.space_group_name_H-M   'P 1'
#
loop_
_entity.id
_entity.type
_entity.pdbx_description
1 polymer ?
#
loop_
_entity_poly.entity_id
_entity_poly.type
_entity_poly.pdbx_seq_one_letter_code
_entity_poly.pdbx_strand_id
1 'polypeptide(L)' 'MSAISRRANLSHYAVLDKCEKLINAGLVETRRDDRNRKFMITEKGLKFFDEFKNFQNLLNSMNLRY' A
#
# COMPACT_ATOMS: atom_id res chain seq x y z
N MET A 1 -15.16 3.71 10.61
CA MET A 1 -13.68 3.67 10.46
C MET A 1 -13.29 2.41 9.69
N SER A 2 -12.43 2.49 8.67
CA SER A 2 -12.10 1.32 7.83
C SER A 2 -11.06 0.41 8.48
N ALA A 3 -11.05 -0.88 8.13
CA ALA A 3 -10.07 -1.84 8.66
C ALA A 3 -8.62 -1.46 8.32
N ILE A 4 -8.40 -0.82 7.16
CA ILE A 4 -7.09 -0.34 6.73
C ILE A 4 -6.63 0.83 7.60
N SER A 5 -7.51 1.80 7.91
CA SER A 5 -7.19 2.90 8.83
C SER A 5 -6.73 2.40 10.18
N ARG A 6 -7.42 1.40 10.74
CA ARG A 6 -7.04 0.80 12.02
C ARG A 6 -5.69 0.08 11.95
N ARG A 7 -5.45 -0.73 10.91
CA ARG A 7 -4.20 -1.50 10.77
C ARG A 7 -2.99 -0.65 10.43
N ALA A 8 -3.17 0.37 9.59
CA ALA A 8 -2.11 1.29 9.20
C ALA A 8 -1.79 2.34 10.28
N ASN A 9 -2.61 2.43 11.33
CA ASN A 9 -2.56 3.49 12.33
C ASN A 9 -2.60 4.89 11.69
N LEU A 10 -3.55 5.08 10.76
CA LEU A 10 -3.72 6.31 9.99
C LEU A 10 -5.16 6.80 10.08
N SER A 11 -5.33 8.13 10.02
CA SER A 11 -6.65 8.74 9.88
C SER A 11 -7.33 8.26 8.60
N HIS A 12 -8.66 8.33 8.57
CA HIS A 12 -9.42 7.89 7.40
C HIS A 12 -9.01 8.61 6.12
N TYR A 13 -8.85 9.94 6.19
CA TYR A 13 -8.41 10.76 5.06
C TYR A 13 -6.98 10.44 4.60
N ALA A 14 -6.06 10.20 5.55
CA ALA A 14 -4.69 9.82 5.20
C ALA A 14 -4.63 8.46 4.48
N VAL A 15 -5.50 7.51 4.85
CA VAL A 15 -5.63 6.24 4.11
C VAL A 15 -6.20 6.46 2.72
N LEU A 16 -7.22 7.32 2.56
CA LEU A 16 -7.81 7.58 1.25
C LEU A 16 -6.78 8.18 0.27
N ASP A 17 -6.03 9.21 0.69
CA ASP A 17 -4.97 9.81 -0.12
C ASP A 17 -3.88 8.79 -0.51
N LYS A 18 -3.40 7.99 0.45
CA LYS A 18 -2.39 6.97 0.17
C LYS A 18 -2.91 5.86 -0.74
N CYS A 19 -4.12 5.39 -0.52
CA CYS A 19 -4.74 4.38 -1.39
C CYS A 19 -4.98 4.93 -2.80
N GLU A 20 -5.35 6.20 -2.94
CA GLU A 20 -5.50 6.84 -4.25
C GLU A 20 -4.16 6.90 -5.00
N LYS A 21 -3.06 7.24 -4.32
CA LYS A 21 -1.71 7.19 -4.92
C LYS A 21 -1.33 5.78 -5.39
N LEU A 22 -1.62 4.75 -4.58
CA LEU A 22 -1.37 3.35 -4.95
C LEU A 22 -2.24 2.90 -6.13
N ILE A 23 -3.47 3.40 -6.23
CA ILE A 23 -4.36 3.16 -7.37
C ILE A 23 -3.82 3.83 -8.63
N ASN A 24 -3.45 5.11 -8.56
CA ASN A 24 -2.91 5.86 -9.68
C ASN A 24 -1.60 5.26 -10.21
N ALA A 25 -0.80 4.66 -9.33
CA ALA A 25 0.42 3.93 -9.70
C ALA A 25 0.16 2.52 -10.29
N GLY A 26 -1.09 2.04 -10.25
CA GLY A 26 -1.48 0.70 -10.69
C GLY A 26 -1.03 -0.42 -9.75
N LEU A 27 -0.68 -0.11 -8.51
CA LEU A 27 -0.22 -1.08 -7.50
C LEU A 27 -1.39 -1.70 -6.71
N VAL A 28 -2.51 -0.98 -6.63
CA VAL A 28 -3.74 -1.41 -5.97
C VAL A 28 -4.92 -1.12 -6.89
N GLU A 29 -5.91 -1.99 -6.91
CA GLU A 29 -7.21 -1.75 -7.50
C GLU A 29 -8.29 -1.61 -6.42
N THR A 30 -9.37 -0.92 -6.75
CA THR A 30 -10.55 -0.82 -5.88
C THR A 30 -11.72 -1.55 -6.52
N ARG A 31 -12.41 -2.38 -5.72
CA ARG A 31 -13.70 -2.96 -6.08
C ARG A 31 -14.77 -2.41 -5.16
N ARG A 32 -15.87 -1.93 -5.74
CA ARG A 32 -17.05 -1.53 -4.98
C ARG A 32 -17.95 -2.75 -4.84
N ASP A 33 -18.29 -3.09 -3.62
CA ASP A 33 -19.21 -4.15 -3.27
C ASP A 33 -20.28 -3.53 -2.36
N ASP A 34 -21.48 -3.32 -2.89
CA ASP A 34 -22.62 -2.62 -2.28
C ASP A 34 -22.24 -1.32 -1.52
N ARG A 35 -21.94 -1.45 -0.22
CA ARG A 35 -21.62 -0.35 0.71
C ARG A 35 -20.14 -0.24 1.08
N ASN A 36 -19.31 -1.19 0.67
CA ASN A 36 -17.92 -1.30 1.07
C ASN A 36 -16.97 -1.11 -0.11
N ARG A 37 -15.96 -0.27 0.10
CA ARG A 37 -14.81 -0.16 -0.81
C ARG A 37 -13.77 -1.19 -0.40
N LYS A 38 -13.51 -2.18 -1.24
CA LYS A 38 -12.44 -3.18 -1.07
C LYS A 38 -11.24 -2.75 -1.90
N PHE A 39 -10.05 -2.87 -1.32
CA PHE A 39 -8.79 -2.61 -2.00
C PHE A 39 -8.05 -3.93 -2.19
N MET A 40 -7.58 -4.19 -3.40
CA MET A 40 -6.86 -5.41 -3.74
C MET A 40 -5.52 -5.05 -4.37
N ILE A 41 -4.44 -5.72 -3.96
CA ILE A 41 -3.13 -5.54 -4.59
C ILE A 41 -3.18 -6.13 -6.01
N THR A 42 -2.61 -5.42 -6.98
CA THR A 42 -2.51 -5.91 -8.36
C THR A 42 -1.29 -6.82 -8.51
N GLU A 43 -1.17 -7.52 -9.64
CA GLU A 43 0.05 -8.27 -9.96
C GLU A 43 1.28 -7.36 -10.01
N LYS A 44 1.14 -6.16 -10.60
CA LYS A 44 2.19 -5.12 -10.60
C LYS A 44 2.55 -4.72 -9.16
N GLY A 45 1.55 -4.56 -8.29
CA GLY A 45 1.73 -4.27 -6.88
C GLY A 45 2.52 -5.35 -6.14
N LEU A 46 2.24 -6.63 -6.41
CA LEU A 46 2.98 -7.75 -5.82
C LEU A 46 4.46 -7.75 -6.25
N LYS A 47 4.74 -7.56 -7.54
CA LYS A 47 6.11 -7.48 -8.07
C LYS A 47 6.87 -6.30 -7.45
N PHE A 48 6.24 -5.12 -7.43
CA PHE A 48 6.81 -3.93 -6.79
C PHE A 48 7.13 -4.17 -5.31
N PHE A 49 6.23 -4.82 -4.57
CA PHE A 49 6.42 -5.08 -3.15
C PHE A 49 7.60 -6.03 -2.88
N ASP A 50 7.80 -7.03 -3.74
CA ASP A 50 8.94 -7.94 -3.66
C ASP A 50 10.27 -7.20 -3.92
N GLU A 51 10.33 -6.43 -5.01
CA GLU A 51 11.50 -5.59 -5.32
C GLU A 51 11.78 -4.57 -4.21
N PHE A 52 10.74 -3.94 -3.66
CA PHE A 52 10.87 -2.99 -2.57
C PHE A 52 11.43 -3.63 -1.30
N LYS A 53 11.02 -4.86 -0.95
CA LYS A 53 11.62 -5.61 0.16
C LYS A 53 13.10 -5.91 -0.08
N ASN A 54 13.45 -6.34 -1.29
CA ASN A 54 14.86 -6.58 -1.65
C ASN A 54 15.68 -5.31 -1.52
N PHE A 55 15.13 -4.17 -1.96
CA PHE A 55 15.76 -2.86 -1.79
C PHE A 55 15.93 -2.47 -0.31
N GLN A 56 14.91 -2.66 0.53
CA GLN A 56 15.03 -2.39 1.97
C GLN A 56 16.08 -3.28 2.64
N ASN A 57 16.15 -4.56 2.29
CA ASN A 57 17.18 -5.49 2.78
C ASN A 57 18.58 -5.04 2.36
N LEU A 58 18.74 -4.57 1.13
CA LEU A 58 20.00 -4.01 0.63
C LEU A 58 20.42 -2.78 1.44
N LEU A 59 19.52 -1.80 1.62
CA LEU A 59 19.79 -0.60 2.43
C LEU A 59 20.20 -0.95 3.86
N ASN A 60 19.50 -1.88 4.49
CA ASN A 60 19.82 -2.35 5.84
C ASN A 60 21.21 -3.01 5.90
N SER A 61 21.58 -3.79 4.89
CA SER A 61 22.91 -4.43 4.82
C SER A 61 24.06 -3.42 4.71
N MET A 62 23.78 -2.24 4.17
CA MET A 62 24.75 -1.15 4.01
C MET A 62 24.88 -0.26 5.26
N ASN A 63 24.15 -0.55 6.35
CA ASN A 63 24.06 0.32 7.54
C ASN A 63 23.64 1.77 7.23
N LEU A 64 22.98 1.99 6.08
CA LEU A 64 22.41 3.28 5.71
C LEU A 64 21.10 3.46 6.48
N ARG A 65 21.21 3.93 7.73
CA ARG A 65 20.05 4.42 8.48
C ARG A 65 19.74 5.83 7.98
N TYR A 66 18.58 6.00 7.37
CA TYR A 66 17.90 7.29 7.30
C TYR A 66 17.16 7.55 8.61
#